data_AF-A0A3D1RBW4-F1
#
_entry.id   AF-A0A3D1RBW4-F1
#
_cell.length_a   1.000
_cell.length_b   1.000
_cell.length_c   1.000
_cell.angle_alpha   90.00
_cell.angle_beta   90.00
_cell.angle_gamma   90.00
#
_symmetry.space_group_name_H-M   'P 1'
#
loop_
_entity.id
_entity.type
_entity.pdbx_description
1 polymer ?
#
loop_
_entity_poly.entity_id
_entity_poly.type
_entity_poly.pdbx_seq_one_letter_code
_entity_poly.pdbx_strand_id
1 'polypeptide(L)'
;DLMQEMYGQLGVTPHGSEIVGIFREAYAPGRKIADATRWLVHRLMGAYGLVVLDPDADALKQTFLPIARKELNEGFSYQAVRETIDQFPSKYNVQAGGRPVNLFYLEGDARVRIDREADNTFTAEGIFKNISAEELMARFEAEPARCSPNVILRPLFQEMIMPNVAFIGGGGELAYWLELKKVFDAAAVPYPVLILRNSYLALHQKDAAQFNRWNMPVEKMFLPEATLVKEYVQQAEGDRVSLHNALQQMQQLYHQIQLKSVAIDATLEKHVKALEHKATKRIEQLEKKLLNRSKKQHEVVVQQIHRFKGKYFPGGSLQERVENIAGLYAAFGPAFIDMVYNNAGGLDMQFTIITAEAFHQT
;
A
#
# COMPACT_ATOMS: atom_id res chain seq x y z
N ASP A 1 27.39 -5.30 -9.68
CA ASP A 1 27.48 -4.85 -8.27
C ASP A 1 26.38 -3.82 -8.08
N LEU A 2 25.41 -4.10 -7.21
CA LEU A 2 24.23 -3.26 -7.01
C LEU A 2 24.59 -1.84 -6.54
N MET A 3 25.66 -1.68 -5.75
CA MET A 3 26.11 -0.36 -5.30
C MET A 3 26.68 0.48 -6.45
N GLN A 4 27.28 -0.17 -7.44
CA GLN A 4 27.77 0.51 -8.62
C GLN A 4 26.64 0.90 -9.57
N GLU A 5 25.61 0.06 -9.69
CA GLU A 5 24.39 0.38 -10.45
C GLU A 5 23.64 1.56 -9.81
N MET A 6 23.48 1.54 -8.48
CA MET A 6 22.89 2.65 -7.74
C MET A 6 23.69 3.94 -7.92
N TYR A 7 25.03 3.88 -7.89
CA TYR A 7 25.88 5.04 -8.18
C TYR A 7 25.70 5.55 -9.60
N GLY A 8 25.60 4.67 -10.60
CA GLY A 8 25.37 5.06 -11.99
C GLY A 8 24.05 5.81 -12.20
N GLN A 9 23.03 5.51 -11.40
CA GLN A 9 21.72 6.17 -11.47
C GLN A 9 21.66 7.46 -10.64
N LEU A 10 22.24 7.46 -9.44
CA LEU A 10 22.07 8.55 -8.48
C LEU A 10 23.26 9.52 -8.47
N GLY A 11 24.48 9.07 -8.77
CA GLY A 11 25.71 9.85 -8.59
C GLY A 11 25.78 11.16 -9.39
N VAL A 12 24.94 11.32 -10.42
CA VAL A 12 24.80 12.56 -11.21
C VAL A 12 23.93 13.63 -10.54
N THR A 13 23.25 13.28 -9.45
CA THR A 13 22.37 14.18 -8.70
C THR A 13 23.14 14.89 -7.57
N PRO A 14 22.66 16.06 -7.07
CA PRO A 14 23.40 16.87 -6.11
C PRO A 14 23.85 16.12 -4.85
N HIS A 15 23.01 15.22 -4.33
CA HIS A 15 23.28 14.44 -3.11
C HIS A 15 23.45 12.94 -3.38
N GLY A 16 23.63 12.55 -4.64
CA GLY A 16 23.70 11.16 -5.06
C GLY A 16 24.88 10.40 -4.47
N SER A 17 26.07 10.99 -4.53
CA SER A 17 27.29 10.40 -3.98
C SER A 17 27.21 10.21 -2.47
N GLU A 18 26.56 11.14 -1.76
CA GLU A 18 26.35 11.07 -0.31
C GLU A 18 25.46 9.88 0.07
N ILE A 19 24.27 9.76 -0.52
CA ILE A 19 23.36 8.66 -0.19
C ILE A 19 23.91 7.30 -0.60
N VAL A 20 24.63 7.22 -1.72
CA VAL A 20 25.30 5.98 -2.11
C VAL A 20 26.40 5.62 -1.11
N GLY A 21 27.14 6.60 -0.59
CA GLY A 21 28.10 6.41 0.49
C GLY A 21 27.45 5.82 1.74
N ILE A 22 26.33 6.40 2.18
CA ILE A 22 25.53 5.88 3.31
C ILE A 22 25.11 4.43 3.08
N PHE A 23 24.62 4.08 1.89
CA PHE A 23 24.23 2.71 1.56
C PHE A 23 25.42 1.74 1.53
N ARG A 24 26.58 2.16 1.04
CA ARG A 24 27.81 1.34 1.07
C ARG A 24 28.29 1.07 2.49
N GLU A 25 28.21 2.06 3.37
CA GLU A 25 28.52 1.88 4.79
C GLU A 25 27.50 0.97 5.49
N ALA A 26 26.21 1.11 5.15
CA ALA A 26 25.14 0.30 5.70
C ALA A 26 25.27 -1.18 5.32
N TYR A 27 25.42 -1.48 4.02
CA TYR A 27 25.42 -2.84 3.47
C TYR A 27 26.85 -3.33 3.18
N ALA A 28 27.70 -3.32 4.20
CA ALA A 28 29.09 -3.76 4.11
C ALA A 28 29.22 -5.31 4.11
N PRO A 29 30.29 -5.86 3.48
CA PRO A 29 30.56 -7.30 3.52
C PRO A 29 30.61 -7.86 4.95
N GLY A 30 29.98 -9.02 5.16
CA GLY A 30 29.92 -9.69 6.47
C GLY A 30 28.85 -9.16 7.44
N ARG A 31 28.07 -8.13 7.07
CA ARG A 31 26.95 -7.63 7.86
C ARG A 31 25.63 -8.28 7.44
N LYS A 32 24.79 -8.70 8.40
CA LYS A 32 23.45 -9.20 8.10
C LYS A 32 22.55 -8.08 7.56
N ILE A 33 21.56 -8.43 6.74
CA ILE A 33 20.62 -7.46 6.17
C ILE A 33 19.85 -6.71 7.27
N ALA A 34 19.46 -7.39 8.35
CA ALA A 34 18.81 -6.76 9.49
C ALA A 34 19.70 -5.69 10.14
N ASP A 35 20.97 -6.02 10.42
CA ASP A 35 21.94 -5.08 11.00
C ASP A 35 22.19 -3.88 10.07
N ALA A 36 22.34 -4.13 8.76
CA ALA A 36 22.52 -3.08 7.75
C ALA A 36 21.31 -2.14 7.68
N THR A 37 20.10 -2.70 7.73
CA THR A 37 18.85 -1.93 7.69
C THR A 37 18.67 -1.11 8.97
N ARG A 38 18.94 -1.69 10.15
CA ARG A 38 18.94 -0.94 11.42
C ARG A 38 19.93 0.22 11.38
N TRP A 39 21.14 -0.03 10.89
CA TRP A 39 22.16 1.01 10.75
C TRP A 39 21.70 2.12 9.82
N LEU A 40 21.16 1.79 8.65
CA LEU A 40 20.65 2.77 7.68
C LEU A 40 19.54 3.63 8.28
N VAL A 41 18.54 2.99 8.90
CA VAL A 41 17.42 3.70 9.52
C VAL A 41 17.91 4.58 10.66
N HIS A 42 18.81 4.09 11.51
CA HIS A 42 19.40 4.90 12.58
C HIS A 42 20.21 6.07 12.03
N ARG A 43 20.98 5.88 10.96
CA ARG A 43 21.77 6.94 10.32
C ARG A 43 20.89 8.08 9.80
N LEU A 44 19.71 7.74 9.26
CA LEU A 44 18.78 8.69 8.67
C LEU A 44 17.82 9.31 9.70
N MET A 45 17.39 8.55 10.71
CA MET A 45 16.28 8.93 11.60
C MET A 45 16.68 9.01 13.09
N GLY A 46 17.89 8.62 13.46
CA GLY A 46 18.33 8.55 14.85
C GLY A 46 18.35 9.91 15.56
N ALA A 47 18.57 10.99 14.82
CA ALA A 47 18.51 12.36 15.35
C ALA A 47 17.10 12.75 15.85
N TYR A 48 16.05 12.10 15.36
CA TYR A 48 14.66 12.29 15.80
C TYR A 48 14.26 11.35 16.95
N GLY A 49 15.22 10.60 17.51
CA GLY A 49 14.96 9.67 18.62
C GLY A 49 14.29 8.36 18.19
N LEU A 50 14.31 8.00 16.90
CA LEU A 50 13.76 6.72 16.44
C LEU A 50 14.57 5.54 17.00
N VAL A 51 13.90 4.71 17.79
CA VAL A 51 14.44 3.43 18.26
C VAL A 51 14.10 2.35 17.23
N VAL A 52 15.10 1.59 16.81
CA VAL A 52 14.94 0.49 15.84
C VAL A 52 15.24 -0.83 16.55
N LEU A 53 14.26 -1.72 16.55
CA LEU A 53 14.34 -3.02 17.23
C LEU A 53 14.43 -4.15 16.19
N ASP A 54 15.29 -5.13 16.45
CA ASP A 54 15.27 -6.41 15.75
C ASP A 54 14.59 -7.46 16.63
N PRO A 55 13.41 -7.97 16.23
CA PRO A 55 12.66 -8.90 17.04
C PRO A 55 13.28 -10.31 17.09
N ASP A 56 14.33 -10.60 16.30
CA ASP A 56 14.97 -11.92 16.28
C ASP A 56 16.03 -12.14 17.37
N ALA A 57 16.26 -11.16 18.26
CA ALA A 57 17.12 -11.35 19.43
C ALA A 57 16.56 -12.40 20.42
N ASP A 58 17.42 -13.30 20.92
CA ASP A 58 17.02 -14.39 21.83
C ASP A 58 16.25 -13.90 23.06
N ALA A 59 16.70 -12.81 23.68
CA ALA A 59 16.05 -12.24 24.87
C ALA A 59 14.61 -11.80 24.59
N LEU A 60 14.32 -11.33 23.37
CA LEU A 60 12.96 -10.98 22.96
C LEU A 60 12.16 -12.23 22.66
N LYS A 61 12.72 -13.18 21.90
CA LYS A 61 12.05 -14.45 21.57
C LYS A 61 11.67 -15.26 22.79
N GLN A 62 12.45 -15.17 23.86
CA GLN A 62 12.15 -15.82 25.12
C GLN A 62 10.80 -15.36 25.70
N THR A 63 10.42 -14.09 25.53
CA THR A 63 9.13 -13.59 26.03
C THR A 63 7.94 -14.19 25.29
N PHE A 64 8.14 -14.67 24.06
CA PHE A 64 7.10 -15.26 23.22
C PHE A 64 6.83 -16.74 23.51
N LEU A 65 7.74 -17.44 24.20
CA LEU A 65 7.62 -18.89 24.45
C LEU A 65 6.32 -19.34 25.14
N PRO A 66 5.72 -18.56 26.07
CA PRO A 66 4.40 -18.90 26.62
C PRO A 66 3.30 -18.97 25.55
N ILE A 67 3.33 -18.07 24.55
CA ILE A 67 2.38 -18.10 23.42
C ILE A 67 2.69 -19.26 22.48
N ALA A 68 3.97 -19.53 22.21
CA ALA A 68 4.36 -20.69 21.41
C ALA A 68 3.87 -22.00 22.05
N ARG A 69 4.04 -22.16 23.37
CA ARG A 69 3.53 -23.31 24.13
C ARG A 69 2.01 -23.43 24.02
N LYS A 70 1.29 -22.33 24.18
CA LYS A 70 -0.17 -22.30 24.02
C LYS A 70 -0.59 -22.72 22.60
N GLU A 71 0.08 -22.21 21.57
CA GLU A 71 -0.20 -22.57 20.19
C GLU A 71 0.06 -24.06 19.91
N LEU A 72 1.16 -24.61 20.40
CA LEU A 72 1.48 -26.03 20.23
C LEU A 72 0.52 -26.95 21.00
N ASN A 73 0.00 -26.52 22.15
CA ASN A 73 -0.93 -27.35 22.91
C ASN A 73 -2.36 -27.26 22.40
N GLU A 74 -2.82 -26.05 22.08
CA GLU A 74 -4.24 -25.76 21.84
C GLU A 74 -4.57 -25.44 20.37
N GLY A 75 -3.59 -24.98 19.58
CA GLY A 75 -3.86 -24.42 18.25
C GLY A 75 -4.80 -23.20 18.31
N PHE A 76 -4.75 -22.46 19.42
CA PHE A 76 -5.76 -21.47 19.79
C PHE A 76 -5.92 -20.37 18.72
N SER A 77 -4.82 -19.98 18.07
CA SER A 77 -4.84 -18.87 17.13
C SER A 77 -5.61 -19.22 15.85
N TYR A 78 -5.55 -20.48 15.40
CA TYR A 78 -6.35 -20.94 14.26
C TYR A 78 -7.85 -20.83 14.55
N GLN A 79 -8.28 -21.33 15.70
CA GLN A 79 -9.68 -21.31 16.11
C GLN A 79 -10.19 -19.87 16.21
N ALA A 80 -9.43 -19.01 16.89
CA ALA A 80 -9.79 -17.60 17.07
C ALA A 80 -9.89 -16.83 15.73
N VAL A 81 -8.96 -17.06 14.79
CA VAL A 81 -9.01 -16.45 13.45
C VAL A 81 -10.22 -16.95 12.66
N ARG A 82 -10.49 -18.27 12.67
CA ARG A 82 -11.64 -18.87 11.98
C ARG A 82 -12.96 -18.27 12.46
N GLU A 83 -13.13 -18.13 13.76
CA GLU A 83 -14.33 -17.51 14.31
C GLU A 83 -14.51 -16.04 13.87
N THR A 84 -13.42 -15.29 13.72
CA THR A 84 -13.48 -13.91 13.19
C THR A 84 -13.87 -13.92 11.72
N ILE A 85 -13.24 -14.79 10.92
CA ILE A 85 -13.48 -14.91 9.48
C ILE A 85 -14.93 -15.31 9.18
N ASP A 86 -15.48 -16.28 9.92
CA ASP A 86 -16.85 -16.76 9.72
C ASP A 86 -17.90 -15.66 9.99
N GLN A 87 -17.54 -14.62 10.77
CA GLN A 87 -18.38 -13.47 11.08
C GLN A 87 -17.97 -12.20 10.32
N PHE A 88 -16.92 -12.27 9.49
CA PHE A 88 -16.35 -11.11 8.85
C PHE A 88 -17.28 -10.61 7.73
N PRO A 89 -17.49 -9.28 7.58
CA PRO A 89 -18.41 -8.78 6.57
C PRO A 89 -17.97 -9.21 5.17
N SER A 90 -18.87 -9.78 4.38
CA SER A 90 -18.60 -10.32 3.03
C SER A 90 -18.03 -9.31 2.03
N LYS A 91 -18.14 -8.02 2.33
CA LYS A 91 -17.54 -6.92 1.55
C LYS A 91 -16.02 -6.81 1.71
N TYR A 92 -15.42 -7.47 2.70
CA TYR A 92 -13.97 -7.47 2.92
C TYR A 92 -13.36 -8.80 2.53
N ASN A 93 -12.24 -8.75 1.80
CA ASN A 93 -11.49 -9.94 1.44
C ASN A 93 -10.63 -10.39 2.61
N VAL A 94 -10.81 -11.64 3.06
CA VAL A 94 -9.95 -12.30 4.04
C VAL A 94 -8.50 -12.28 3.55
N GLN A 95 -7.59 -11.75 4.36
CA GLN A 95 -6.17 -11.64 4.05
C GLN A 95 -5.34 -12.77 4.68
N ALA A 96 -5.73 -13.28 5.86
CA ALA A 96 -4.98 -14.32 6.56
C ALA A 96 -5.89 -15.42 7.13
N GLY A 97 -6.07 -16.52 6.39
CA GLY A 97 -6.92 -17.65 6.79
C GLY A 97 -6.44 -18.49 8.00
N GLY A 98 -5.25 -18.19 8.54
CA GLY A 98 -4.59 -18.96 9.59
C GLY A 98 -4.21 -20.39 9.18
N ARG A 99 -3.42 -21.06 10.01
CA ARG A 99 -3.09 -22.49 9.89
C ARG A 99 -3.29 -23.18 11.24
N PRO A 100 -3.42 -24.52 11.29
CA PRO A 100 -3.49 -25.26 12.55
C PRO A 100 -2.32 -24.98 13.52
N VAL A 101 -1.14 -24.63 12.97
CA VAL A 101 0.00 -24.14 13.72
C VAL A 101 0.54 -22.89 13.02
N ASN A 102 0.64 -21.78 13.74
CA ASN A 102 1.06 -20.48 13.23
C ASN A 102 2.51 -20.13 13.56
N LEU A 103 3.36 -21.16 13.65
CA LEU A 103 4.79 -21.06 13.98
C LEU A 103 5.68 -21.60 12.84
N PHE A 104 6.88 -21.05 12.77
CA PHE A 104 8.01 -21.52 11.97
C PHE A 104 9.16 -21.90 12.89
N TYR A 105 9.98 -22.84 12.41
CA TYR A 105 11.26 -23.20 12.99
C TYR A 105 12.38 -22.59 12.16
N LEU A 106 13.30 -21.87 12.80
CA LEU A 106 14.50 -21.32 12.16
C LEU A 106 15.70 -22.22 12.41
N GLU A 107 16.43 -22.56 11.35
CA GLU A 107 17.71 -23.27 11.45
C GLU A 107 18.67 -22.78 10.35
N GLY A 108 19.77 -22.14 10.74
CA GLY A 108 20.64 -21.44 9.80
C GLY A 108 19.86 -20.37 9.02
N ASP A 109 19.90 -20.45 7.70
CA ASP A 109 19.15 -19.56 6.79
C ASP A 109 17.74 -20.07 6.44
N ALA A 110 17.36 -21.25 6.95
CA ALA A 110 16.06 -21.85 6.66
C ALA A 110 14.99 -21.37 7.65
N ARG A 111 13.84 -20.97 7.11
CA ARG A 111 12.60 -20.70 7.85
C ARG A 111 11.54 -21.70 7.42
N VAL A 112 11.39 -22.76 8.19
CA VAL A 112 10.54 -23.91 7.83
C VAL A 112 9.26 -23.88 8.65
N ARG A 113 8.13 -24.14 7.98
CA ARG A 113 6.84 -24.19 8.65
C ARG A 113 6.80 -25.39 9.60
N ILE A 114 6.17 -25.20 10.75
CA ILE A 114 5.83 -26.30 11.66
C ILE A 114 4.40 -26.74 11.33
N ASP A 115 4.23 -28.00 10.98
CA ASP A 115 2.94 -28.63 10.74
C ASP A 115 2.58 -29.58 11.89
N ARG A 116 1.29 -29.67 12.22
CA ARG A 116 0.76 -30.64 13.17
C ARG A 116 0.26 -31.87 12.42
N GLU A 117 0.72 -33.03 12.84
CA GLU A 117 0.34 -34.33 12.30
C GLU A 117 -0.93 -34.87 12.97
N ALA A 118 -1.51 -35.93 12.39
CA ALA A 118 -2.75 -36.54 12.89
C ALA A 118 -2.64 -37.14 14.30
N ASP A 119 -1.42 -37.52 14.72
CA ASP A 119 -1.10 -38.07 16.04
C ASP A 119 -0.71 -36.98 17.07
N ASN A 120 -0.98 -35.70 16.77
CA ASN A 120 -0.59 -34.53 17.57
C ASN A 120 0.93 -34.32 17.72
N THR A 121 1.75 -34.96 16.89
CA THR A 121 3.18 -34.63 16.77
C THR A 121 3.40 -33.49 15.76
N PHE A 122 4.64 -33.00 15.70
CA PHE A 122 5.02 -31.88 14.85
C PHE A 122 6.13 -32.25 13.89
N THR A 123 6.06 -31.66 12.70
CA THR A 123 7.04 -31.82 11.62
C THR A 123 7.48 -30.45 11.12
N ALA A 124 8.77 -30.30 10.84
CA ALA A 124 9.33 -29.22 10.04
C ALA A 124 10.15 -29.86 8.93
N GLU A 125 9.69 -29.71 7.69
CA GLU A 125 10.25 -30.37 6.51
C GLU A 125 11.76 -30.16 6.39
N GLY A 126 12.52 -31.26 6.33
CA GLY A 126 13.98 -31.24 6.24
C GLY A 126 14.73 -31.02 7.55
N ILE A 127 14.03 -30.79 8.67
CA ILE A 127 14.64 -30.52 9.99
C ILE A 127 14.31 -31.64 10.97
N PHE A 128 13.03 -31.90 11.21
CA PHE A 128 12.57 -32.94 12.14
C PHE A 128 11.19 -33.45 11.73
N LYS A 129 10.84 -34.63 12.23
CA LYS A 129 9.55 -35.27 11.98
C LYS A 129 9.05 -35.96 13.24
N ASN A 130 7.75 -35.91 13.46
CA ASN A 130 7.03 -36.60 14.53
C ASN A 130 7.59 -36.35 15.94
N ILE A 131 7.91 -35.09 16.28
CA ILE A 131 8.33 -34.71 17.64
C ILE A 131 7.14 -34.25 18.49
N SER A 132 7.17 -34.45 19.80
CA SER A 132 6.10 -33.98 20.69
C SER A 132 6.12 -32.46 20.90
N ALA A 133 5.02 -31.91 21.45
CA ALA A 133 4.97 -30.51 21.85
C ALA A 133 6.05 -30.19 22.90
N GLU A 134 6.27 -31.08 23.86
CA GLU A 134 7.27 -30.97 24.93
C GLU A 134 8.69 -30.97 24.37
N GLU A 135 8.99 -31.89 23.44
CA GLU A 135 10.30 -31.94 22.78
C GLU A 135 10.57 -30.68 21.95
N LEU A 136 9.58 -30.19 21.22
CA LEU A 136 9.70 -28.94 20.46
C LEU A 136 9.86 -27.72 21.38
N MET A 137 9.11 -27.67 22.48
CA MET A 137 9.25 -26.61 23.47
C MET A 137 10.63 -26.63 24.15
N ALA A 138 11.17 -27.82 24.47
CA ALA A 138 12.52 -27.94 25.02
C ALA A 138 13.59 -27.37 24.06
N ARG A 139 13.41 -27.55 22.74
CA ARG A 139 14.28 -26.93 21.73
C ARG A 139 14.16 -25.41 21.73
N PHE A 140 12.95 -24.86 21.84
CA PHE A 140 12.73 -23.41 21.91
C PHE A 140 13.23 -22.80 23.22
N GLU A 141 13.18 -23.52 24.33
CA GLU A 141 13.73 -23.07 25.61
C GLU A 141 15.25 -23.07 25.60
N ALA A 142 15.87 -24.03 24.91
CA ALA A 142 17.32 -24.06 24.72
C ALA A 142 17.81 -22.96 23.75
N GLU A 143 17.07 -22.74 22.66
CA GLU A 143 17.43 -21.77 21.61
C GLU A 143 16.19 -20.97 21.14
N PRO A 144 15.81 -19.89 21.85
CA PRO A 144 14.58 -19.13 21.57
C PRO A 144 14.51 -18.54 20.17
N ALA A 145 15.63 -18.11 19.57
CA ALA A 145 15.67 -17.64 18.18
C ALA A 145 15.10 -18.63 17.16
N ARG A 146 15.08 -19.94 17.47
CA ARG A 146 14.49 -20.94 16.57
C ARG A 146 12.98 -20.80 16.44
N CYS A 147 12.29 -20.18 17.39
CA CYS A 147 10.85 -19.97 17.35
C CYS A 147 10.50 -18.70 16.56
N SER A 148 9.81 -18.83 15.42
CA SER A 148 9.42 -17.67 14.62
C SER A 148 7.92 -17.63 14.38
N PRO A 149 7.20 -16.59 14.84
CA PRO A 149 5.77 -16.47 14.56
C PRO A 149 5.51 -16.18 13.07
N ASN A 150 4.38 -16.62 12.55
CA ASN A 150 3.87 -16.19 11.24
C ASN A 150 3.05 -14.89 11.34
N VAL A 151 2.37 -14.50 10.27
CA VAL A 151 1.55 -13.27 10.20
C VAL A 151 0.45 -13.18 11.29
N ILE A 152 -0.05 -14.32 11.79
CA ILE A 152 -1.09 -14.38 12.83
C ILE A 152 -0.52 -14.08 14.22
N LEU A 153 0.62 -14.70 14.56
CA LEU A 153 1.22 -14.59 15.89
C LEU A 153 2.27 -13.47 16.00
N ARG A 154 2.76 -12.93 14.88
CA ARG A 154 3.75 -11.84 14.89
C ARG A 154 3.20 -10.57 15.55
N PRO A 155 1.94 -10.15 15.32
CA PRO A 155 1.33 -9.05 16.05
C PRO A 155 1.31 -9.27 17.56
N LEU A 156 0.96 -10.48 18.04
CA LEU A 156 1.05 -10.80 19.47
C LEU A 156 2.46 -10.61 19.99
N PHE A 157 3.45 -11.20 19.29
CA PHE A 157 4.85 -11.08 19.69
C PHE A 157 5.28 -9.62 19.80
N GLN A 158 4.90 -8.78 18.82
CA GLN A 158 5.18 -7.35 18.82
C GLN A 158 4.62 -6.65 20.06
N GLU A 159 3.36 -6.91 20.43
CA GLU A 159 2.72 -6.29 21.60
C GLU A 159 3.25 -6.82 22.94
N MET A 160 3.86 -8.01 22.94
CA MET A 160 4.52 -8.56 24.13
C MET A 160 5.89 -7.93 24.40
N ILE A 161 6.66 -7.63 23.35
CA ILE A 161 8.00 -7.04 23.48
C ILE A 161 7.96 -5.52 23.57
N MET A 162 6.92 -4.89 23.03
CA MET A 162 6.68 -3.47 23.11
C MET A 162 5.19 -3.26 23.39
N PRO A 163 4.79 -2.84 24.61
CA PRO A 163 3.39 -2.57 24.91
C PRO A 163 2.95 -1.30 24.17
N ASN A 164 2.52 -1.46 22.90
CA ASN A 164 2.27 -0.32 22.03
C ASN A 164 0.91 0.31 22.38
N VAL A 165 0.88 1.63 22.43
CA VAL A 165 -0.39 2.37 22.49
C VAL A 165 -1.12 2.25 21.14
N ALA A 166 -0.36 2.29 20.05
CA ALA A 166 -0.88 2.22 18.69
C ALA A 166 0.04 1.42 17.77
N PHE A 167 -0.57 0.67 16.85
CA PHE A 167 0.10 0.07 15.71
C PHE A 167 -0.15 0.92 14.47
N ILE A 168 0.95 1.39 13.85
CA ILE A 168 0.91 2.18 12.61
C ILE A 168 1.15 1.24 11.43
N GLY A 169 0.13 1.03 10.59
CA GLY A 169 0.20 0.07 9.48
C GLY A 169 -0.36 0.61 8.17
N GLY A 170 0.05 0.00 7.05
CA GLY A 170 -0.60 0.22 5.75
C GLY A 170 -1.97 -0.45 5.66
N GLY A 171 -2.78 -0.09 4.66
CA GLY A 171 -4.14 -0.62 4.51
C GLY A 171 -4.23 -2.16 4.43
N GLY A 172 -3.23 -2.81 3.81
CA GLY A 172 -3.17 -4.27 3.79
C GLY A 172 -2.79 -4.88 5.15
N GLU A 173 -1.99 -4.19 5.95
CA GLU A 173 -1.65 -4.65 7.30
C GLU A 173 -2.83 -4.49 8.23
N LEU A 174 -3.47 -3.32 8.25
CA LEU A 174 -4.65 -3.10 9.07
C LEU A 174 -5.77 -4.09 8.75
N ALA A 175 -5.93 -4.46 7.47
CA ALA A 175 -6.92 -5.44 7.06
C ALA A 175 -6.73 -6.79 7.77
N TYR A 176 -5.52 -7.34 7.83
CA TYR A 176 -5.31 -8.60 8.55
C TYR A 176 -5.29 -8.41 10.07
N TRP A 177 -4.83 -7.27 10.60
CA TRP A 177 -4.88 -7.00 12.05
C TRP A 177 -6.32 -7.06 12.57
N LEU A 178 -7.28 -6.52 11.82
CA LEU A 178 -8.72 -6.60 12.17
C LEU A 178 -9.23 -8.04 12.31
N GLU A 179 -8.57 -9.02 11.68
CA GLU A 179 -8.91 -10.45 11.79
C GLU A 179 -8.41 -11.08 13.11
N LEU A 180 -7.50 -10.39 13.82
CA LEU A 180 -6.75 -10.95 14.96
C LEU A 180 -7.31 -10.59 16.33
N LYS A 181 -8.36 -9.77 16.44
CA LYS A 181 -8.85 -9.31 17.75
C LYS A 181 -9.10 -10.46 18.73
N LYS A 182 -9.75 -11.54 18.28
CA LYS A 182 -9.99 -12.74 19.10
C LYS A 182 -8.71 -13.49 19.47
N VAL A 183 -7.68 -13.43 18.63
CA VAL A 183 -6.37 -14.03 18.92
C VAL A 183 -5.72 -13.31 20.11
N PHE A 184 -5.82 -11.98 20.15
CA PHE A 184 -5.36 -11.15 21.28
C PHE A 184 -6.16 -11.42 22.56
N ASP A 185 -7.48 -11.46 22.46
CA ASP A 185 -8.35 -11.78 23.59
C ASP A 185 -8.01 -13.18 24.16
N ALA A 186 -7.83 -14.18 23.29
CA ALA A 186 -7.43 -15.53 23.68
C ALA A 186 -6.02 -15.58 24.29
N ALA A 187 -5.08 -14.76 23.83
CA ALA A 187 -3.73 -14.67 24.37
C ALA A 187 -3.62 -13.82 25.64
N ALA A 188 -4.70 -13.14 26.06
CA ALA A 188 -4.70 -12.14 27.13
C ALA A 188 -3.65 -11.03 26.92
N VAL A 189 -3.41 -10.64 25.67
CA VAL A 189 -2.52 -9.53 25.29
C VAL A 189 -3.38 -8.33 24.88
N PRO A 190 -3.10 -7.11 25.36
CA PRO A 190 -3.82 -5.92 24.94
C PRO A 190 -3.77 -5.74 23.41
N TYR A 191 -4.91 -5.46 22.81
CA TYR A 191 -5.02 -5.16 21.39
C TYR A 191 -4.79 -3.64 21.18
N PRO A 192 -3.78 -3.23 20.38
CA PRO A 192 -3.43 -1.82 20.24
C PRO A 192 -4.44 -1.06 19.39
N VAL A 193 -4.40 0.27 19.47
CA VAL A 193 -5.14 1.11 18.52
C VAL A 193 -4.53 0.97 17.14
N LEU A 194 -5.33 0.56 16.16
CA LEU A 194 -4.89 0.50 14.76
C LEU A 194 -4.98 1.87 14.11
N ILE A 195 -3.87 2.35 13.54
CA ILE A 195 -3.80 3.65 12.86
C ILE A 195 -3.26 3.45 11.46
N LEU A 196 -3.97 4.02 10.47
CA LEU A 196 -3.51 4.01 9.09
C LEU A 196 -2.32 4.96 8.98
N ARG A 197 -1.18 4.45 8.50
CA ARG A 197 -0.01 5.29 8.24
C ARG A 197 -0.37 6.41 7.28
N ASN A 198 0.24 7.58 7.48
CA ASN A 198 0.13 8.68 6.53
C ASN A 198 0.75 8.28 5.20
N SER A 199 0.19 8.83 4.12
CA SER A 199 0.70 8.65 2.77
C SER A 199 1.30 9.94 2.25
N TYR A 200 2.38 9.82 1.49
CA TYR A 200 3.12 10.98 1.00
C TYR A 200 3.38 10.90 -0.51
N LEU A 201 3.39 12.08 -1.14
CA LEU A 201 3.91 12.28 -2.49
C LEU A 201 4.88 13.44 -2.46
N ALA A 202 6.14 13.18 -2.83
CA ALA A 202 7.14 14.21 -2.99
C ALA A 202 7.12 14.75 -4.43
N LEU A 203 6.84 16.04 -4.57
CA LEU A 203 6.85 16.78 -5.82
C LEU A 203 7.98 17.81 -5.83
N HIS A 204 8.54 18.08 -7.01
CA HIS A 204 9.28 19.32 -7.17
C HIS A 204 8.30 20.49 -7.26
N GLN A 205 8.65 21.62 -6.66
CA GLN A 205 7.82 22.84 -6.68
C GLN A 205 7.37 23.25 -8.10
N LYS A 206 8.26 23.14 -9.10
CA LYS A 206 7.96 23.43 -10.52
C LYS A 206 6.87 22.54 -11.11
N ASP A 207 6.81 21.29 -10.66
CA ASP A 207 5.87 20.28 -11.14
C ASP A 207 4.53 20.42 -10.40
N ALA A 208 4.54 20.78 -9.12
CA ALA A 208 3.34 21.18 -8.39
C ALA A 208 2.67 22.42 -9.04
N ALA A 209 3.46 23.41 -9.46
CA ALA A 209 2.99 24.60 -10.17
C ALA A 209 2.41 24.30 -11.58
N GLN A 210 2.52 23.06 -12.07
CA GLN A 210 1.98 22.69 -13.38
C GLN A 210 0.45 22.61 -13.38
N PHE A 211 -0.15 22.17 -12.27
CA PHE A 211 -1.62 22.12 -12.12
C PHE A 211 -2.25 23.51 -12.20
N ASN A 212 -1.60 24.53 -11.60
CA ASN A 212 -2.02 25.92 -11.75
C ASN A 212 -1.98 26.38 -13.22
N ARG A 213 -0.96 25.99 -13.98
CA ARG A 213 -0.84 26.31 -15.42
C ARG A 213 -1.91 25.61 -16.27
N TRP A 214 -2.36 24.43 -15.86
CA TRP A 214 -3.48 23.73 -16.49
C TRP A 214 -4.84 24.22 -15.98
N ASN A 215 -4.86 25.17 -15.04
CA ASN A 215 -6.05 25.63 -14.33
C ASN A 215 -6.82 24.47 -13.67
N MET A 216 -6.12 23.46 -13.16
CA MET A 216 -6.72 22.29 -12.52
C MET A 216 -6.37 22.24 -11.03
N PRO A 217 -7.30 21.81 -10.16
CA PRO A 217 -6.98 21.50 -8.76
C PRO A 217 -5.92 20.39 -8.66
N VAL A 218 -4.96 20.52 -7.75
CA VAL A 218 -3.84 19.56 -7.60
C VAL A 218 -4.31 18.16 -7.25
N GLU A 219 -5.43 18.04 -6.54
CA GLU A 219 -6.05 16.78 -6.11
C GLU A 219 -6.47 15.92 -7.30
N LYS A 220 -6.70 16.54 -8.47
CA LYS A 220 -7.03 15.82 -9.72
C LYS A 220 -5.87 14.96 -10.21
N MET A 221 -4.65 15.15 -9.71
CA MET A 221 -3.51 14.31 -10.06
C MET A 221 -3.71 12.83 -9.71
N PHE A 222 -4.53 12.52 -8.70
CA PHE A 222 -4.83 11.14 -8.29
C PHE A 222 -5.78 10.41 -9.24
N LEU A 223 -6.41 11.13 -10.18
CA LEU A 223 -7.26 10.50 -11.19
C LEU A 223 -6.44 9.58 -12.11
N PRO A 224 -7.06 8.53 -12.69
CA PRO A 224 -6.48 7.81 -13.80
C PRO A 224 -6.12 8.76 -14.94
N GLU A 225 -5.00 8.53 -15.61
CA GLU A 225 -4.48 9.44 -16.65
C GLU A 225 -5.51 9.77 -17.73
N ALA A 226 -6.22 8.75 -18.23
CA ALA A 226 -7.24 8.93 -19.25
C ALA A 226 -8.40 9.84 -18.79
N THR A 227 -8.74 9.80 -17.50
CA THR A 227 -9.75 10.64 -16.86
C THR A 227 -9.23 12.06 -16.68
N LEU A 228 -8.00 12.22 -16.18
CA LEU A 228 -7.36 13.54 -16.04
C LEU A 228 -7.28 14.29 -17.38
N VAL A 229 -6.85 13.59 -18.44
CA VAL A 229 -6.82 14.16 -19.80
C VAL A 229 -8.21 14.53 -20.30
N LYS A 230 -9.23 13.70 -20.01
CA LYS A 230 -10.61 13.99 -20.39
C LYS A 230 -11.12 15.25 -19.67
N GLU A 231 -10.93 15.33 -18.36
CA GLU A 231 -11.37 16.48 -17.55
C GLU A 231 -10.66 17.77 -17.97
N TYR A 232 -9.35 17.71 -18.23
CA TYR A 232 -8.60 18.85 -18.75
C TYR A 232 -9.21 19.38 -20.07
N VAL A 233 -9.46 18.50 -21.04
CA VAL A 233 -10.01 18.90 -22.34
C VAL A 233 -11.42 19.45 -22.22
N GLN A 234 -12.27 18.83 -21.39
CA GLN A 234 -13.62 19.32 -21.13
C GLN A 234 -13.60 20.71 -20.49
N GLN A 235 -12.66 20.96 -19.58
CA GLN A 235 -12.50 22.28 -18.97
C GLN A 235 -11.98 23.32 -19.97
N ALA A 236 -10.99 22.96 -20.81
CA ALA A 236 -10.38 23.88 -21.77
C ALA A 236 -11.34 24.28 -22.91
N GLU A 237 -12.21 23.37 -23.34
CA GLU A 237 -13.15 23.60 -24.45
C GLU A 237 -14.56 23.98 -24.00
N GLY A 238 -14.91 23.68 -22.74
CA GLY A 238 -16.27 23.85 -22.20
C GLY A 238 -17.31 23.09 -23.02
N ASP A 239 -18.40 23.78 -23.37
CA ASP A 239 -19.54 23.20 -24.09
C ASP A 239 -19.22 22.77 -25.53
N ARG A 240 -18.07 23.15 -26.10
CA ARG A 240 -17.71 22.79 -27.49
C ARG A 240 -17.53 21.28 -27.70
N VAL A 241 -17.17 20.55 -26.66
CA VAL A 241 -16.93 19.10 -26.69
C VAL A 241 -17.98 18.30 -25.93
N SER A 242 -18.89 18.96 -25.22
CA SER A 242 -19.96 18.35 -24.44
C SER A 242 -21.27 18.38 -25.23
N LEU A 243 -21.92 17.22 -25.38
CA LEU A 243 -23.25 17.12 -25.97
C LEU A 243 -24.32 16.81 -24.92
N HIS A 244 -24.01 17.03 -23.63
CA HIS A 244 -24.90 16.69 -22.52
C HIS A 244 -26.28 17.36 -22.64
N ASN A 245 -26.33 18.65 -22.96
CA ASN A 245 -27.60 19.37 -23.13
C ASN A 245 -28.41 18.81 -24.30
N ALA A 246 -27.75 18.48 -25.41
CA ALA A 246 -28.41 17.86 -26.57
C ALA A 246 -28.94 16.46 -26.23
N LEU A 247 -28.19 15.67 -25.44
CA LEU A 247 -28.64 14.38 -24.92
C LEU A 247 -29.88 14.52 -24.03
N GLN A 248 -29.88 15.48 -23.09
CA GLN A 248 -31.05 15.72 -22.22
C GLN A 248 -32.29 16.14 -23.03
N GLN A 249 -32.13 17.07 -23.99
CA GLN A 249 -33.23 17.48 -24.86
C GLN A 249 -33.78 16.31 -25.70
N MET A 250 -32.90 15.45 -26.18
CA MET A 250 -33.30 14.27 -26.95
C MET A 250 -34.04 13.25 -26.08
N GLN A 251 -33.60 13.00 -24.85
CA GLN A 251 -34.31 12.13 -23.90
C GLN A 251 -35.72 12.66 -23.61
N GLN A 252 -35.85 13.97 -23.40
CA GLN A 252 -37.16 14.61 -23.22
C GLN A 252 -38.05 14.46 -24.45
N LEU A 253 -37.50 14.63 -25.66
CA LEU A 253 -38.22 14.42 -26.92
C LEU A 253 -38.72 12.97 -27.05
N TYR A 254 -37.87 11.97 -26.77
CA TYR A 254 -38.26 10.56 -26.84
C TYR A 254 -39.31 10.20 -25.78
N HIS A 255 -39.24 10.79 -24.59
CA HIS A 255 -40.26 10.63 -23.57
C HIS A 255 -41.63 11.16 -24.05
N GLN A 256 -41.66 12.34 -24.68
CA GLN A 256 -42.90 12.88 -25.27
C GLN A 256 -43.45 12.01 -26.39
N ILE A 257 -42.58 11.44 -27.24
CA ILE A 257 -42.98 10.49 -28.29
C ILE A 257 -43.56 9.23 -27.66
N GLN A 258 -42.92 8.69 -26.62
CA GLN A 258 -43.36 7.49 -25.92
C GLN A 258 -44.77 7.66 -25.35
N LEU A 259 -45.06 8.79 -24.69
CA LEU A 259 -46.39 9.08 -24.14
C LEU A 259 -47.47 9.08 -25.24
N LYS A 260 -47.18 9.67 -26.41
CA LYS A 260 -48.10 9.67 -27.55
C LYS A 260 -48.27 8.29 -28.17
N SER A 261 -47.20 7.52 -28.31
CA SER A 261 -47.23 6.18 -28.90
C SER A 261 -47.99 5.18 -28.03
N VAL A 262 -47.78 5.19 -26.70
CA VAL A 262 -48.48 4.30 -25.75
C VAL A 262 -49.98 4.60 -25.69
N ALA A 263 -50.38 5.85 -25.88
CA ALA A 263 -51.79 6.22 -25.97
C ALA A 263 -52.51 5.63 -27.20
N ILE A 264 -51.77 5.25 -28.25
CA ILE A 264 -52.29 4.56 -29.44
C ILE A 264 -52.22 3.04 -29.25
N ASP A 265 -51.03 2.53 -28.89
CA ASP A 265 -50.77 1.11 -28.67
C ASP A 265 -49.66 0.93 -27.63
N ALA A 266 -50.00 0.29 -26.51
CA ALA A 266 -49.06 0.04 -25.41
C ALA A 266 -47.85 -0.82 -25.84
N THR A 267 -47.98 -1.65 -26.88
CA THR A 267 -46.88 -2.48 -27.37
C THR A 267 -45.74 -1.67 -28.00
N LEU A 268 -46.00 -0.42 -28.42
CA LEU A 268 -45.01 0.47 -29.02
C LEU A 268 -43.99 1.03 -28.02
N GLU A 269 -44.23 0.91 -26.71
CA GLU A 269 -43.33 1.43 -25.67
C GLU A 269 -41.89 0.91 -25.84
N LYS A 270 -41.75 -0.41 -26.05
CA LYS A 270 -40.45 -1.07 -26.24
C LYS A 270 -39.77 -0.58 -27.51
N HIS A 271 -40.54 -0.32 -28.56
CA HIS A 271 -40.01 0.16 -29.83
C HIS A 271 -39.45 1.59 -29.70
N VAL A 272 -40.18 2.50 -29.05
CA VAL A 272 -39.71 3.88 -28.81
C VAL A 272 -38.46 3.91 -27.95
N LYS A 273 -38.39 3.13 -26.87
CA LYS A 273 -37.18 2.99 -26.04
C LYS A 273 -35.98 2.48 -26.83
N ALA A 274 -36.19 1.53 -27.75
CA ALA A 274 -35.11 1.03 -28.61
C ALA A 274 -34.59 2.11 -29.58
N LEU A 275 -35.48 2.96 -30.11
CA LEU A 275 -35.10 4.10 -30.96
C LEU A 275 -34.33 5.16 -30.16
N GLU A 276 -34.80 5.52 -28.96
CA GLU A 276 -34.11 6.42 -28.05
C GLU A 276 -32.69 5.94 -27.76
N HIS A 277 -32.55 4.69 -27.33
CA HIS A 277 -31.25 4.10 -27.00
C HIS A 277 -30.28 4.16 -28.20
N LYS A 278 -30.76 3.88 -29.41
CA LYS A 278 -29.96 3.95 -30.64
C LYS A 278 -29.54 5.38 -30.98
N ALA A 279 -30.41 6.36 -30.74
CA ALA A 279 -30.11 7.78 -30.97
C ALA A 279 -29.08 8.30 -29.95
N THR A 280 -29.29 8.01 -28.66
CA THR A 280 -28.35 8.31 -27.56
C THR A 280 -26.96 7.81 -27.87
N LYS A 281 -26.84 6.53 -28.25
CA LYS A 281 -25.55 5.92 -28.61
C LYS A 281 -24.85 6.64 -29.77
N ARG A 282 -25.58 7.18 -30.75
CA ARG A 282 -24.98 7.93 -31.88
C ARG A 282 -24.46 9.30 -31.45
N ILE A 283 -25.17 10.00 -30.55
CA ILE A 283 -24.71 11.28 -30.01
C ILE A 283 -23.48 11.08 -29.12
N GLU A 284 -23.49 10.06 -28.24
CA GLU A 284 -22.32 9.70 -27.43
C GLU A 284 -21.09 9.35 -28.29
N GLN A 285 -21.29 8.67 -29.42
CA GLN A 285 -20.22 8.41 -30.39
C GLN A 285 -19.66 9.68 -31.02
N LEU A 286 -20.51 10.67 -31.31
CA LEU A 286 -20.08 11.97 -31.81
C LEU A 286 -19.32 12.75 -30.74
N GLU A 287 -19.83 12.80 -29.52
CA GLU A 287 -19.16 13.43 -28.37
C GLU A 287 -17.76 12.84 -28.16
N LYS A 288 -17.64 11.51 -28.21
CA LYS A 288 -16.34 10.82 -28.14
C LYS A 288 -15.40 11.22 -29.28
N LYS A 289 -15.91 11.42 -30.50
CA LYS A 289 -15.10 11.90 -31.65
C LYS A 289 -14.65 13.35 -31.45
N LEU A 290 -15.52 14.22 -30.93
CA LEU A 290 -15.18 15.61 -30.61
C LEU A 290 -14.08 15.67 -29.54
N LEU A 291 -14.26 14.92 -28.45
CA LEU A 291 -13.27 14.82 -27.38
C LEU A 291 -11.92 14.32 -27.91
N ASN A 292 -11.91 13.27 -28.75
CA ASN A 292 -10.67 12.74 -29.32
C ASN A 292 -9.98 13.73 -30.26
N ARG A 293 -10.73 14.54 -31.01
CA ARG A 293 -10.17 15.61 -31.86
C ARG A 293 -9.57 16.71 -31.02
N SER A 294 -10.28 17.15 -29.98
CA SER A 294 -9.76 18.18 -29.08
C SER A 294 -8.53 17.69 -28.29
N LYS A 295 -8.49 16.41 -27.85
CA LYS A 295 -7.26 15.82 -27.28
C LYS A 295 -6.03 15.98 -28.18
N LYS A 296 -6.19 15.86 -29.51
CA LYS A 296 -5.10 16.09 -30.46
C LYS A 296 -4.73 17.57 -30.59
N GLN A 297 -5.71 18.47 -30.49
CA GLN A 297 -5.45 19.91 -30.48
C GLN A 297 -4.67 20.36 -29.23
N HIS A 298 -4.91 19.68 -28.11
CA HIS A 298 -4.22 19.91 -26.83
C HIS A 298 -3.04 18.97 -26.58
N GLU A 299 -2.44 18.39 -27.63
CA GLU A 299 -1.44 17.33 -27.52
C GLU A 299 -0.25 17.71 -26.63
N VAL A 300 0.18 18.98 -26.64
CA VAL A 300 1.27 19.47 -25.77
C VAL A 300 0.95 19.24 -24.29
N VAL A 301 -0.25 19.61 -23.84
CA VAL A 301 -0.65 19.43 -22.44
C VAL A 301 -0.92 17.97 -22.13
N VAL A 302 -1.50 17.22 -23.07
CA VAL A 302 -1.67 15.76 -22.92
C VAL A 302 -0.33 15.07 -22.69
N GLN A 303 0.70 15.42 -23.45
CA GLN A 303 2.05 14.89 -23.28
C GLN A 303 2.69 15.33 -21.95
N GLN A 304 2.40 16.54 -21.47
CA GLN A 304 2.84 16.97 -20.15
C GLN A 304 2.17 16.18 -19.03
N ILE A 305 0.86 15.91 -19.12
CA ILE A 305 0.13 15.05 -18.18
C ILE A 305 0.72 13.64 -18.18
N HIS A 306 0.99 13.07 -19.36
CA HIS A 306 1.59 11.73 -19.46
C HIS A 306 2.96 11.67 -18.76
N ARG A 307 3.84 12.66 -19.01
CA ARG A 307 5.13 12.75 -18.31
C ARG A 307 4.99 12.93 -16.81
N PHE A 308 4.04 13.75 -16.36
CA PHE A 308 3.76 13.95 -14.95
C PHE A 308 3.32 12.64 -14.28
N LYS A 309 2.39 11.90 -14.90
CA LYS A 309 1.91 10.61 -14.37
C LYS A 309 3.01 9.56 -14.38
N GLY A 310 3.82 9.47 -15.44
CA GLY A 310 4.97 8.57 -15.50
C GLY A 310 5.99 8.83 -14.39
N LYS A 311 6.19 10.10 -14.00
CA LYS A 311 7.15 10.51 -12.96
C LYS A 311 6.64 10.29 -11.53
N TYR A 312 5.37 10.59 -11.27
CA TYR A 312 4.82 10.63 -9.89
C TYR A 312 3.86 9.51 -9.56
N PHE A 313 3.42 8.77 -10.59
CA PHE A 313 2.58 7.59 -10.47
C PHE A 313 3.18 6.44 -11.29
N PRO A 314 4.42 6.00 -10.97
CA PRO A 314 5.13 5.00 -11.76
C PRO A 314 4.33 3.70 -11.85
N GLY A 315 4.10 3.23 -13.08
CA GLY A 315 3.25 2.07 -13.35
C GLY A 315 1.77 2.25 -12.94
N GLY A 316 1.31 3.49 -12.75
CA GLY A 316 -0.02 3.80 -12.23
C GLY A 316 -0.17 3.60 -10.71
N SER A 317 0.91 3.26 -10.00
CA SER A 317 0.94 3.09 -8.55
C SER A 317 1.30 4.41 -7.84
N LEU A 318 1.14 4.46 -6.53
CA LEU A 318 1.61 5.58 -5.71
C LEU A 318 3.14 5.57 -5.63
N GLN A 319 3.76 6.75 -5.65
CA GLN A 319 5.21 6.94 -5.53
C GLN A 319 5.79 6.16 -4.34
N GLU A 320 5.20 6.29 -3.16
CA GLU A 320 5.64 5.62 -1.92
C GLU A 320 5.58 4.09 -1.95
N ARG A 321 4.97 3.48 -2.98
CA ARG A 321 4.90 2.01 -3.16
C ARG A 321 5.91 1.47 -4.18
N VAL A 322 6.63 2.34 -4.87
CA VAL A 322 7.53 1.97 -5.96
C VAL A 322 8.90 2.59 -5.78
N GLU A 323 8.96 3.89 -5.46
CA GLU A 323 10.21 4.63 -5.30
C GLU A 323 10.91 4.29 -3.99
N ASN A 324 12.24 4.30 -4.03
CA ASN A 324 13.08 4.20 -2.85
C ASN A 324 13.46 5.60 -2.34
N ILE A 325 13.57 5.75 -1.01
CA ILE A 325 13.99 6.99 -0.36
C ILE A 325 15.32 7.54 -0.91
N ALA A 326 16.22 6.68 -1.38
CA ALA A 326 17.51 7.09 -1.91
C ALA A 326 17.38 8.03 -3.11
N GLY A 327 16.41 7.83 -4.01
CA GLY A 327 16.19 8.73 -5.13
C GLY A 327 15.73 10.13 -4.70
N LEU A 328 14.85 10.18 -3.70
CA LEU A 328 14.36 11.44 -3.13
C LEU A 328 15.47 12.16 -2.35
N TYR A 329 16.23 11.44 -1.53
CA TYR A 329 17.38 11.99 -0.84
C TYR A 329 18.44 12.50 -1.83
N ALA A 330 18.75 11.75 -2.88
CA ALA A 330 19.72 12.16 -3.89
C ALA A 330 19.33 13.49 -4.57
N ALA A 331 18.02 13.71 -4.76
CA ALA A 331 17.47 14.92 -5.37
C ALA A 331 17.35 16.12 -4.41
N PHE A 332 16.99 15.88 -3.14
CA PHE A 332 16.59 16.93 -2.19
C PHE A 332 17.53 17.10 -0.98
N GLY A 333 18.44 16.15 -0.79
CA GLY A 333 19.41 16.15 0.31
C GLY A 333 18.83 15.78 1.67
N PRO A 334 19.63 15.92 2.74
CA PRO A 334 19.22 15.58 4.11
C PRO A 334 18.02 16.39 4.60
N ALA A 335 17.86 17.64 4.14
CA ALA A 335 16.72 18.51 4.48
C ALA A 335 15.36 17.91 4.06
N PHE A 336 15.34 16.95 3.14
CA PHE A 336 14.13 16.21 2.79
C PHE A 336 13.57 15.45 4.00
N ILE A 337 14.42 14.85 4.81
CA ILE A 337 13.99 14.07 5.98
C ILE A 337 13.36 15.01 7.02
N ASP A 338 13.99 16.16 7.29
CA ASP A 338 13.44 17.20 8.17
C ASP A 338 12.08 17.69 7.67
N MET A 339 11.96 17.93 6.37
CA MET A 339 10.71 18.37 5.76
C MET A 339 9.60 17.31 5.90
N VAL A 340 9.90 16.04 5.67
CA VAL A 340 8.93 14.95 5.88
C VAL A 340 8.53 14.89 7.35
N TYR A 341 9.50 14.93 8.27
CA TYR A 341 9.26 14.86 9.71
C TYR A 341 8.36 16.00 10.20
N ASN A 342 8.68 17.24 9.80
CA ASN A 342 7.94 18.44 10.20
C ASN A 342 6.53 18.52 9.57
N ASN A 343 6.30 17.84 8.44
CA ASN A 343 5.01 17.83 7.74
C ASN A 343 4.30 16.47 7.87
N ALA A 344 4.74 15.61 8.79
CA ALA A 344 4.17 14.27 8.94
C ALA A 344 2.72 14.31 9.45
N GLY A 345 2.26 15.43 10.05
CA GLY A 345 0.87 15.60 10.49
C GLY A 345 0.41 14.66 11.61
N GLY A 346 1.34 13.94 12.26
CA GLY A 346 1.03 13.04 13.36
C GLY A 346 -0.07 12.03 13.01
N LEU A 347 -1.24 12.18 13.64
CA LEU A 347 -2.40 11.28 13.51
C LEU A 347 -3.49 11.79 12.55
N ASP A 348 -3.22 12.81 11.73
CA ASP A 348 -4.22 13.43 10.87
C ASP A 348 -4.67 12.56 9.68
N MET A 349 -4.10 11.35 9.51
CA MET A 349 -4.51 10.29 8.56
C MET A 349 -4.84 10.81 7.15
N GLN A 350 -4.02 11.73 6.65
CA GLN A 350 -4.21 12.39 5.35
C GLN A 350 -3.13 11.99 4.35
N PHE A 351 -3.48 12.11 3.08
CA PHE A 351 -2.50 12.06 2.00
C PHE A 351 -1.81 13.42 1.89
N THR A 352 -0.52 13.48 2.19
CA THR A 352 0.25 14.73 2.22
C THR A 352 1.11 14.88 0.98
N ILE A 353 1.01 16.04 0.33
CA ILE A 353 1.85 16.40 -0.81
C ILE A 353 2.99 17.27 -0.29
N ILE A 354 4.22 16.76 -0.39
CA ILE A 354 5.42 17.48 0.03
C ILE A 354 6.04 18.12 -1.21
N THR A 355 6.07 19.45 -1.23
CA THR A 355 6.74 20.21 -2.30
C THR A 355 8.15 20.57 -1.85
N ALA A 356 9.15 19.94 -2.45
CA ALA A 356 10.55 20.16 -2.14
C ALA A 356 11.22 21.02 -3.24
N GLU A 357 12.03 21.98 -2.83
CA GLU A 357 12.96 22.67 -3.72
C GLU A 357 14.19 21.78 -3.94
N ALA A 358 14.62 21.60 -5.19
CA ALA A 358 15.92 21.02 -5.44
C ALA A 358 16.95 22.11 -5.19
N PHE A 359 17.78 21.96 -4.15
CA PHE A 359 18.91 22.87 -3.95
C PHE A 359 19.88 22.69 -5.13
N HIS A 360 19.83 23.60 -6.10
CA HIS A 360 20.92 23.77 -7.04
C HIS A 360 22.00 24.57 -6.32
N GLN A 361 22.98 23.87 -5.73
CA GLN A 361 24.26 24.52 -5.44
C GLN A 361 24.80 25.05 -6.78
N THR A 362 24.96 26.36 -6.86
CA THR A 362 25.53 27.05 -8.02
C THR A 362 27.04 27.05 -7.92
#